data_AF-A0A2T7CLZ8-F1
#
_entry.id   AF-A0A2T7CLZ8-F1
#
_cell.length_a   1.000
_cell.length_b   1.000
_cell.length_c   1.000
_cell.angle_alpha   90.00
_cell.angle_beta   90.00
_cell.angle_gamma   90.00
#
_symmetry.space_group_name_H-M   'P 1'
#
loop_
_entity.id
_entity.type
_entity.pdbx_description
1 polymer ?
#
loop_
_entity_poly.entity_id
_entity_poly.type
_entity_poly.pdbx_seq_one_letter_code
_entity_poly.pdbx_strand_id
1 'polypeptide(L)'
;MPSTSRASGAIPSARDTIDHEFNRLDGSTIDVPFMQIWCDQQIACYDGFKVLKLPYKTMDVDRSSPDFDWMQLKSIPRFSMCVFLPDAHDGLQSLIEKMTSSPKFLHNHLSSMFVPVNEFRLPRFKLTFGGSIAEDLKSLGLILPFDPLTASVSEITEVDDTIDGQIYVSDVIHKAVVDVNEEGCEAAAATESVDDMGSSLDYEKPKQVDFIADHQFAFFIIEETSGSVVFAGHVLDPSRE
;
A
#
# COMPACT_ATOMS: atom_id res chain seq x y z
N MET A 1 12.89 -13.03 15.59
CA MET A 1 11.75 -12.50 16.37
C MET A 1 11.16 -11.36 15.57
N PRO A 2 9.88 -11.37 15.17
CA PRO A 2 9.33 -10.23 14.46
C PRO A 2 9.10 -9.12 15.48
N SER A 3 9.67 -7.96 15.20
CA SER A 3 9.51 -6.75 16.01
C SER A 3 8.12 -6.16 15.77
N THR A 4 7.28 -6.17 16.78
CA THR A 4 6.02 -5.43 16.82
C THR A 4 6.24 -4.12 17.57
N SER A 5 5.93 -2.98 16.95
CA SER A 5 5.90 -1.68 17.62
C SER A 5 4.45 -1.22 17.77
N ARG A 6 4.04 -0.88 19.00
CA ARG A 6 2.75 -0.31 19.35
C ARG A 6 2.98 1.00 20.09
N ALA A 7 2.26 2.06 19.72
CA ALA A 7 2.26 3.34 20.45
C ALA A 7 0.82 3.87 20.52
N SER A 8 0.39 4.23 21.74
CA SER A 8 -0.95 4.70 22.08
C SER A 8 -0.95 6.20 22.32
N GLY A 9 -1.82 6.93 21.63
CA GLY A 9 -2.20 8.32 21.87
C GLY A 9 -3.58 8.54 21.25
N ALA A 10 -4.47 9.30 21.88
CA ALA A 10 -5.90 9.36 21.54
C ALA A 10 -6.18 9.93 20.14
N ILE A 11 -6.44 9.03 19.18
CA ILE A 11 -6.89 9.24 17.79
C ILE A 11 -8.06 8.21 17.61
N PRO A 12 -8.86 8.07 16.51
CA PRO A 12 -10.09 7.26 16.53
C PRO A 12 -9.85 5.81 16.95
N SER A 13 -10.18 5.54 18.20
CA SER A 13 -10.26 4.20 18.78
C SER A 13 -11.23 3.36 17.95
N ALA A 14 -10.99 2.04 17.90
CA ALA A 14 -11.74 0.93 17.30
C ALA A 14 -13.28 0.87 17.53
N ARG A 15 -13.98 1.99 17.63
CA ARG A 15 -15.42 2.14 17.86
C ARG A 15 -16.22 2.42 16.58
N ASP A 16 -15.57 2.78 15.47
CA ASP A 16 -16.25 3.17 14.23
C ASP A 16 -16.13 2.11 13.11
N THR A 17 -15.56 0.95 13.41
CA THR A 17 -15.53 -0.19 12.49
C THR A 17 -16.89 -0.88 12.50
N ILE A 18 -17.57 -0.87 11.36
CA ILE A 18 -18.90 -1.44 11.19
C ILE A 18 -18.84 -2.45 10.06
N ASP A 19 -19.53 -3.57 10.22
CA ASP A 19 -19.68 -4.56 9.17
C ASP A 19 -20.56 -3.99 8.05
N HIS A 20 -20.05 -4.03 6.81
CA HIS A 20 -20.80 -3.70 5.60
C HIS A 20 -20.54 -4.75 4.53
N GLU A 21 -21.40 -4.80 3.53
CA GLU A 21 -21.24 -5.70 2.39
C GLU A 21 -20.06 -5.28 1.51
N PHE A 22 -19.24 -6.26 1.15
CA PHE A 22 -18.22 -6.17 0.11
C PHE A 22 -18.62 -7.03 -1.09
N ASN A 23 -18.63 -6.43 -2.27
CA ASN A 23 -19.02 -7.06 -3.53
C ASN A 23 -17.84 -7.85 -4.12
N ARG A 24 -18.03 -9.15 -4.32
CA ARG A 24 -17.05 -10.05 -4.94
C ARG A 24 -17.22 -10.11 -6.47
N LEU A 25 -16.17 -10.54 -7.16
CA LEU A 25 -16.14 -10.67 -8.63
C LEU A 25 -17.17 -11.68 -9.17
N ASP A 26 -17.58 -12.65 -8.37
CA ASP A 26 -18.61 -13.64 -8.74
C ASP A 26 -20.03 -13.10 -8.57
N GLY A 27 -20.19 -11.84 -8.16
CA GLY A 27 -21.47 -11.18 -7.92
C GLY A 27 -22.07 -11.45 -6.53
N SER A 28 -21.40 -12.24 -5.68
CA SER A 28 -21.82 -12.44 -4.28
C SER A 28 -21.34 -11.29 -3.39
N THR A 29 -22.00 -11.12 -2.24
CA THR A 29 -21.57 -10.17 -1.19
C THR A 29 -21.07 -10.92 0.04
N ILE A 30 -20.21 -10.26 0.82
CA ILE A 30 -19.79 -10.71 2.14
C ILE A 30 -19.73 -9.53 3.11
N ASP A 31 -20.28 -9.70 4.32
CA ASP A 31 -20.12 -8.73 5.39
C ASP A 31 -18.70 -8.79 5.97
N VAL A 32 -18.02 -7.65 5.98
CA VAL A 32 -16.66 -7.49 6.52
C VAL A 32 -16.53 -6.18 7.29
N PRO A 33 -15.60 -6.10 8.26
CA PRO A 33 -15.38 -4.89 9.02
C PRO A 33 -14.79 -3.76 8.16
N PHE A 34 -15.52 -2.65 8.01
CA PHE A 34 -15.03 -1.44 7.37
C PHE A 34 -14.64 -0.38 8.40
N MET A 35 -13.41 0.10 8.28
CA MET A 35 -12.91 1.27 9.00
C MET A 35 -13.57 2.53 8.45
N GLN A 36 -13.96 3.43 9.35
CA GLN A 36 -14.59 4.72 9.02
C GLN A 36 -13.74 5.87 9.54
N ILE A 37 -13.62 6.92 8.74
CA ILE A 37 -12.87 8.15 9.06
C ILE A 37 -13.70 9.35 8.64
N TRP A 38 -13.71 10.39 9.48
CA TRP A 38 -14.56 11.57 9.31
C TRP A 38 -13.76 12.87 9.16
N CYS A 39 -12.44 12.78 9.03
CA CYS A 39 -11.57 13.92 8.73
C CYS A 39 -11.26 14.00 7.23
N ASP A 40 -10.70 15.12 6.81
CA ASP A 40 -10.20 15.29 5.44
C ASP A 40 -9.18 14.19 5.12
N GLN A 41 -9.13 13.74 3.86
CA GLN A 41 -8.24 12.66 3.42
C GLN A 41 -7.52 13.04 2.14
N GLN A 42 -6.35 12.43 1.88
CA GLN A 42 -5.63 12.60 0.61
C GLN A 42 -6.28 11.72 -0.46
N ILE A 43 -7.34 12.26 -1.10
CA ILE A 43 -8.07 11.57 -2.15
C ILE A 43 -7.99 12.35 -3.45
N ALA A 44 -7.63 11.67 -4.54
CA ALA A 44 -7.75 12.17 -5.90
C ALA A 44 -8.82 11.40 -6.67
N CYS A 45 -9.65 12.13 -7.42
CA CYS A 45 -10.66 11.56 -8.30
C CYS A 45 -10.20 11.70 -9.76
N TYR A 46 -10.25 10.61 -10.51
CA TYR A 46 -9.92 10.56 -11.92
C TYR A 46 -11.09 9.98 -12.71
N ASP A 47 -10.99 10.02 -14.04
CA ASP A 47 -11.97 9.35 -14.90
C ASP A 47 -11.86 7.82 -14.76
N GLY A 48 -12.86 7.24 -14.09
CA GLY A 48 -13.05 5.80 -13.88
C GLY A 48 -12.46 5.21 -12.60
N PHE A 49 -11.83 6.00 -11.73
CA PHE A 49 -11.26 5.53 -10.46
C PHE A 49 -10.91 6.67 -9.49
N LYS A 50 -10.73 6.34 -8.22
CA LYS A 50 -10.23 7.20 -7.16
C LYS A 50 -8.93 6.63 -6.57
N VAL A 51 -8.11 7.52 -6.02
CA VAL A 51 -6.87 7.15 -5.31
C VAL A 51 -6.89 7.75 -3.93
N LEU A 52 -6.85 6.91 -2.90
CA LEU A 52 -6.66 7.29 -1.50
C LEU A 52 -5.18 7.11 -1.15
N LYS A 53 -4.59 8.07 -0.47
CA LYS A 53 -3.23 7.99 0.10
C LYS A 53 -3.29 8.08 1.62
N LEU A 54 -2.75 7.07 2.30
CA LEU A 54 -2.69 6.93 3.75
C LEU A 54 -1.22 6.92 4.20
N PRO A 55 -0.68 8.05 4.70
CA PRO A 55 0.68 8.10 5.23
C PRO A 55 0.84 7.28 6.50
N TYR A 56 1.88 6.46 6.57
CA TYR A 56 2.25 5.78 7.81
C TYR A 56 2.87 6.79 8.79
N LYS A 57 2.54 6.64 10.08
CA LYS A 57 3.18 7.43 11.13
C LYS A 57 4.69 7.17 11.11
N THR A 58 5.44 8.24 10.90
CA THR A 58 6.89 8.24 11.07
C THR A 58 7.19 8.21 12.57
N MET A 59 8.22 7.48 13.01
CA MET A 59 8.56 7.33 14.44
C MET A 59 8.46 8.67 15.18
N ASP A 60 7.91 8.64 16.41
CA ASP A 60 7.90 9.80 17.32
C ASP A 60 9.35 10.17 17.64
N VAL A 61 9.92 11.08 16.86
CA VAL A 61 11.19 11.70 17.19
C VAL A 61 10.91 12.73 18.26
N ASP A 62 11.56 12.62 19.42
CA ASP A 62 11.44 13.60 20.49
C ASP A 62 12.03 14.94 20.03
N ARG A 63 11.15 15.78 19.47
CA ARG A 63 11.48 17.13 18.98
C ARG A 63 11.93 18.06 20.10
N SER A 64 11.74 17.68 21.37
CA SER A 64 12.18 18.45 22.53
C SER A 64 13.57 18.04 23.04
N SER A 65 14.16 16.99 22.48
CA SER A 65 15.53 16.58 22.80
C SER A 65 16.52 17.67 22.39
N PRO A 66 17.46 18.08 23.26
CA PRO A 66 18.51 19.04 22.90
C PRO A 66 19.49 18.50 21.85
N ASP A 67 19.52 17.17 21.63
CA ASP A 67 20.30 16.50 20.59
C ASP A 67 19.49 16.30 19.29
N PHE A 68 18.29 16.90 19.18
CA PHE A 68 17.44 16.77 18.00
C PHE A 68 18.07 17.46 16.78
N ASP A 69 18.52 16.65 15.83
CA ASP A 69 19.02 17.12 14.55
C ASP A 69 17.91 17.06 13.48
N TRP A 70 17.48 18.24 13.02
CA TRP A 70 16.48 18.37 11.97
C TRP A 70 16.94 17.78 10.62
N MET A 71 18.25 17.61 10.39
CA MET A 71 18.78 16.90 9.22
C MET A 71 18.57 15.39 9.32
N GLN A 72 18.53 14.81 10.53
CA GLN A 72 18.20 13.40 10.70
C GLN A 72 16.74 13.12 10.34
N LEU A 73 15.82 14.06 10.61
CA LEU A 73 14.40 13.91 10.25
C LEU A 73 14.19 13.78 8.73
N LYS A 74 14.99 14.48 7.91
CA LYS A 74 14.94 14.39 6.44
C LYS A 74 15.44 13.06 5.90
N SER A 75 16.18 12.30 6.70
CA SER A 75 16.73 10.99 6.32
C SER A 75 15.81 9.83 6.73
N ILE A 76 14.73 10.10 7.48
CA ILE A 76 13.81 9.04 7.90
C ILE A 76 12.89 8.72 6.71
N PRO A 77 12.88 7.47 6.23
CA PRO A 77 12.02 7.08 5.12
C PRO A 77 10.56 7.24 5.54
N ARG A 78 9.78 7.86 4.66
CA ARG A 78 8.34 8.03 4.83
C ARG A 78 7.66 7.03 3.94
N PHE A 79 6.65 6.35 4.47
CA PHE A 79 5.88 5.38 3.72
C PHE A 79 4.43 5.81 3.64
N SER A 80 3.79 5.49 2.53
CA SER A 80 2.35 5.68 2.35
C SER A 80 1.74 4.46 1.71
N MET A 81 0.56 4.05 2.18
CA MET A 81 -0.31 3.15 1.43
C MET A 81 -1.13 3.98 0.43
N CYS A 82 -1.26 3.50 -0.80
CA CYS A 82 -2.04 4.13 -1.85
C CYS A 82 -3.05 3.11 -2.39
N VAL A 83 -4.35 3.38 -2.20
CA VAL A 83 -5.45 2.51 -2.63
C VAL A 83 -6.04 3.06 -3.91
N PHE A 84 -6.03 2.27 -4.97
CA PHE A 84 -6.59 2.57 -6.28
C PHE A 84 -7.93 1.83 -6.42
N LEU A 85 -9.01 2.58 -6.30
CA LEU A 85 -10.38 2.10 -6.28
C LEU A 85 -11.07 2.43 -7.61
N PRO A 86 -11.39 1.45 -8.47
CA PRO A 86 -12.22 1.67 -9.66
C PRO A 86 -13.60 2.26 -9.30
N ASP A 87 -14.22 2.98 -10.22
CA ASP A 87 -15.61 3.41 -10.01
C ASP A 87 -16.62 2.27 -10.29
N ALA A 88 -16.25 1.33 -11.16
CA ALA A 88 -17.06 0.15 -11.50
C ALA A 88 -16.66 -1.06 -10.64
N HIS A 89 -17.64 -1.81 -10.14
CA HIS A 89 -17.41 -2.97 -9.28
C HIS A 89 -16.47 -4.02 -9.91
N ASP A 90 -16.54 -4.25 -11.23
CA ASP A 90 -15.68 -5.17 -11.98
C ASP A 90 -14.49 -4.48 -12.68
N GLY A 91 -14.22 -3.21 -12.36
CA GLY A 91 -13.28 -2.36 -13.08
C GLY A 91 -11.79 -2.59 -12.76
N LEU A 92 -11.45 -3.42 -11.77
CA LEU A 92 -10.07 -3.60 -11.32
C LEU A 92 -9.13 -4.08 -12.43
N GLN A 93 -9.57 -5.04 -13.25
CA GLN A 93 -8.75 -5.59 -14.33
C GLN A 93 -8.38 -4.50 -15.35
N SER A 94 -9.36 -3.71 -15.79
CA SER A 94 -9.13 -2.59 -16.71
C SER A 94 -8.24 -1.51 -16.10
N LEU A 95 -8.35 -1.29 -14.79
CA LEU A 95 -7.47 -0.37 -14.08
C LEU A 95 -6.02 -0.87 -14.03
N ILE A 96 -5.80 -2.17 -13.79
CA ILE A 96 -4.47 -2.80 -13.82
C ILE A 96 -3.84 -2.70 -15.22
N GLU A 97 -4.60 -2.97 -16.28
CA GLU A 97 -4.14 -2.81 -17.66
C GLU A 97 -3.75 -1.36 -17.98
N LYS A 98 -4.53 -0.39 -17.48
CA LYS A 98 -4.22 1.04 -17.59
C LYS A 98 -2.93 1.40 -16.83
N MET A 99 -2.73 0.83 -15.64
CA MET A 99 -1.51 1.01 -14.84
C MET A 99 -0.27 0.46 -15.56
N THR A 100 -0.34 -0.76 -16.09
CA THR A 100 0.81 -1.43 -16.74
C THR A 100 1.15 -0.83 -18.11
N SER A 101 0.21 -0.14 -18.74
CA SER A 101 0.42 0.54 -20.03
C SER A 101 1.29 1.80 -19.95
N SER A 102 1.54 2.35 -18.75
CA SER A 102 2.33 3.58 -18.59
C SER A 102 3.28 3.51 -17.38
N PRO A 103 4.61 3.57 -17.57
CA PRO A 103 5.59 3.46 -16.48
C PRO A 103 5.44 4.51 -15.38
N LYS A 104 4.86 5.68 -15.69
CA LYS A 104 4.66 6.79 -14.75
C LYS A 104 3.26 6.82 -14.17
N PHE A 105 2.39 5.86 -14.51
CA PHE A 105 1.00 5.88 -14.09
C PHE A 105 0.87 6.03 -12.58
N LEU A 106 1.53 5.16 -11.82
CA LEU A 106 1.45 5.19 -10.36
C LEU A 106 1.79 6.57 -9.81
N HIS A 107 2.98 7.10 -10.10
CA HIS A 107 3.45 8.38 -9.57
C HIS A 107 2.62 9.59 -10.03
N ASN A 108 2.08 9.56 -11.26
CA ASN A 108 1.26 10.66 -11.78
C ASN A 108 -0.11 10.76 -11.11
N HIS A 109 -0.57 9.71 -10.43
CA HIS A 109 -1.90 9.67 -9.81
C HIS A 109 -1.88 9.80 -8.29
N LEU A 110 -0.69 9.92 -7.68
CA LEU A 110 -0.54 10.17 -6.26
C LEU A 110 -0.76 11.65 -5.95
N SER A 111 -1.86 11.97 -5.28
CA SER A 111 -2.11 13.31 -4.74
C SER A 111 -1.72 13.38 -3.28
N SER A 112 -1.21 14.53 -2.86
CA SER A 112 -1.00 14.87 -1.45
C SER A 112 -2.00 15.94 -0.95
N MET A 113 -3.01 16.28 -1.76
CA MET A 113 -4.03 17.26 -1.39
C MET A 113 -5.10 16.63 -0.53
N PHE A 114 -5.40 17.26 0.59
CA PHE A 114 -6.51 16.94 1.46
C PHE A 114 -7.83 17.46 0.89
N VAL A 115 -8.86 16.62 0.95
CA VAL A 115 -10.23 16.97 0.57
C VAL A 115 -11.19 16.53 1.67
N PRO A 116 -12.27 17.30 1.92
CA PRO A 116 -13.29 16.90 2.88
C PRO A 116 -14.01 15.65 2.40
N VAL A 117 -14.20 14.71 3.32
CA VAL A 117 -14.87 13.43 3.04
C VAL A 117 -16.30 13.48 3.54
N ASN A 118 -17.24 12.97 2.73
CA ASN A 118 -18.61 12.78 3.18
C ASN A 118 -18.78 11.35 3.73
N GLU A 119 -18.45 10.33 2.94
CA GLU A 119 -18.44 8.94 3.37
C GLU A 119 -17.08 8.28 3.12
N PHE A 120 -16.49 7.69 4.17
CA PHE A 120 -15.26 6.91 4.09
C PHE A 120 -15.50 5.50 4.59
N ARG A 121 -15.19 4.50 3.75
CA ARG A 121 -15.21 3.09 4.12
C ARG A 121 -14.03 2.38 3.47
N LEU A 122 -13.11 1.86 4.28
CA LEU A 122 -12.01 1.00 3.84
C LEU A 122 -12.06 -0.31 4.64
N PRO A 123 -12.16 -1.49 4.00
CA PRO A 123 -12.24 -2.74 4.74
C PRO A 123 -10.93 -3.00 5.48
N ARG A 124 -11.01 -3.58 6.68
CA ARG A 124 -9.87 -4.22 7.30
C ARG A 124 -9.52 -5.45 6.48
N PHE A 125 -8.24 -5.65 6.18
CA PHE A 125 -7.80 -6.85 5.48
C PHE A 125 -6.41 -7.26 5.92
N LYS A 126 -6.14 -8.55 5.81
CA LYS A 126 -4.82 -9.11 5.99
C LYS A 126 -4.57 -10.06 4.85
N LEU A 127 -3.47 -9.86 4.11
CA LEU A 127 -3.09 -10.68 2.97
C LEU A 127 -1.75 -11.33 3.24
N THR A 128 -1.69 -12.64 3.03
CA THR A 128 -0.46 -13.43 3.10
C THR A 128 -0.15 -14.02 1.74
N PHE A 129 1.03 -13.71 1.21
CA PHE A 129 1.59 -14.39 0.05
C PHE A 129 2.78 -15.24 0.49
N GLY A 130 2.87 -16.46 -0.04
CA GLY A 130 4.01 -17.33 0.19
C GLY A 130 4.12 -18.40 -0.87
N GLY A 131 5.16 -18.35 -1.68
CA GLY A 131 5.34 -19.31 -2.75
C GLY A 131 6.64 -19.13 -3.53
N SER A 132 6.88 -20.09 -4.42
CA SER A 132 7.86 -19.93 -5.48
C SER A 132 7.36 -18.90 -6.49
N ILE A 133 8.24 -17.99 -6.90
CA ILE A 133 8.03 -17.05 -8.01
C ILE A 133 8.94 -17.36 -9.21
N ALA A 134 9.59 -18.54 -9.21
CA ALA A 134 10.54 -18.90 -10.26
C ALA A 134 9.87 -18.97 -11.63
N GLU A 135 8.69 -19.57 -11.72
CA GLU A 135 7.94 -19.67 -12.98
C GLU A 135 7.44 -18.31 -13.47
N ASP A 136 7.03 -17.42 -12.55
CA ASP A 136 6.63 -16.06 -12.90
C ASP A 136 7.81 -15.28 -13.49
N LEU A 137 8.99 -15.35 -12.85
CA LEU A 137 10.21 -14.71 -13.34
C LEU A 137 10.64 -15.25 -14.71
N LYS A 138 10.55 -16.57 -14.93
CA LYS A 138 10.80 -17.18 -16.25
C LYS A 138 9.82 -16.69 -17.30
N SER A 139 8.53 -16.57 -16.96
CA SER A 139 7.49 -16.05 -17.87
C SER A 139 7.74 -14.60 -18.27
N LEU A 140 8.38 -13.81 -17.40
CA LEU A 140 8.82 -12.44 -17.65
C LEU A 140 10.15 -12.35 -18.44
N GLY A 141 10.76 -13.49 -18.78
CA GLY A 141 11.97 -13.57 -19.60
C GLY A 141 13.27 -13.83 -18.83
N LEU A 142 13.23 -13.93 -17.50
CA LEU A 142 14.41 -14.28 -16.70
C LEU A 142 14.61 -15.80 -16.68
N ILE A 143 15.24 -16.34 -17.74
CA ILE A 143 15.39 -17.78 -17.94
C ILE A 143 16.79 -18.27 -17.54
N LEU A 144 17.84 -17.55 -17.95
CA LEU A 144 19.23 -17.99 -17.86
C LEU A 144 19.67 -18.43 -16.45
N PRO A 145 19.35 -17.71 -15.34
CA PRO A 145 19.76 -18.13 -14.01
C PRO A 145 19.18 -19.47 -13.58
N PHE A 146 18.06 -19.91 -14.17
CA PHE A 146 17.37 -21.15 -13.82
C PHE A 146 17.75 -22.34 -14.70
N ASP A 147 18.59 -22.15 -15.72
CA ASP A 147 19.00 -23.22 -16.64
C ASP A 147 20.19 -24.01 -16.06
N PRO A 148 20.03 -25.30 -15.73
CA PRO A 148 21.11 -26.10 -15.15
C PRO A 148 22.29 -26.36 -16.12
N LEU A 149 22.14 -26.08 -17.41
CA LEU A 149 23.17 -26.28 -18.43
C LEU A 149 23.87 -24.98 -18.82
N THR A 150 23.20 -23.83 -18.69
CA THR A 150 23.72 -22.54 -19.20
C THR A 150 23.81 -21.43 -18.16
N ALA A 151 23.29 -21.61 -16.94
CA ALA A 151 23.35 -20.59 -15.90
C ALA A 151 24.80 -20.27 -15.56
N SER A 152 25.25 -19.04 -15.80
CA SER A 152 26.57 -18.60 -15.35
C SER A 152 26.42 -17.73 -14.10
N VAL A 153 26.92 -18.24 -12.98
CA VAL A 153 26.97 -17.55 -11.68
C VAL A 153 28.39 -17.57 -11.11
N SER A 154 29.40 -17.53 -11.98
CA SER A 154 30.82 -17.72 -11.65
C SER A 154 31.37 -16.66 -10.66
N GLU A 155 30.67 -15.56 -10.44
CA GLU A 155 31.02 -14.55 -9.41
C GLU A 155 30.49 -14.88 -8.01
N ILE A 156 29.59 -15.86 -7.87
CA ILE A 156 28.98 -16.25 -6.59
C ILE A 156 29.86 -17.27 -5.85
N THR A 157 30.69 -18.03 -6.56
CA THR A 157 31.54 -19.06 -5.95
C THR A 157 32.96 -19.04 -6.49
N GLU A 158 33.94 -19.29 -5.62
CA GLU A 158 35.35 -19.48 -6.01
C GLU A 158 35.62 -20.86 -6.63
N VAL A 159 34.58 -21.68 -6.82
CA VAL A 159 34.70 -23.04 -7.36
C VAL A 159 34.85 -22.97 -8.86
N ASP A 160 35.96 -23.53 -9.37
CA ASP A 160 36.22 -23.66 -10.81
C ASP A 160 35.06 -24.48 -11.42
N ASP A 161 34.44 -23.99 -12.51
CA ASP A 161 33.29 -24.58 -13.22
C ASP A 161 33.54 -26.03 -13.73
N THR A 162 34.70 -26.62 -13.42
CA THR A 162 35.22 -27.86 -13.97
C THR A 162 35.15 -29.05 -13.01
N ILE A 163 34.86 -28.86 -11.71
CA ILE A 163 34.97 -29.94 -10.69
C ILE A 163 33.64 -30.32 -10.01
N ASP A 164 32.72 -29.38 -9.76
CA ASP A 164 31.53 -29.64 -8.90
C ASP A 164 30.15 -29.40 -9.55
N GLY A 165 30.10 -29.24 -10.89
CA GLY A 165 28.86 -29.08 -11.63
C GLY A 165 28.33 -27.64 -11.66
N GLN A 166 27.51 -27.35 -12.67
CA GLN A 166 26.98 -26.00 -12.92
C GLN A 166 26.06 -25.56 -11.77
N ILE A 167 26.32 -24.39 -11.20
CA ILE A 167 25.43 -23.78 -10.20
C ILE A 167 24.35 -22.99 -10.92
N TYR A 168 23.10 -23.17 -10.48
CA TYR A 168 21.94 -22.48 -11.04
C TYR A 168 20.95 -22.17 -9.91
N VAL A 169 20.05 -21.23 -10.18
CA VAL A 169 18.92 -20.92 -9.30
C VAL A 169 17.87 -22.01 -9.46
N SER A 170 17.71 -22.85 -8.44
CA SER A 170 16.68 -23.89 -8.44
C SER A 170 15.29 -23.31 -8.21
N ASP A 171 15.17 -22.33 -7.29
CA ASP A 171 13.90 -21.72 -6.91
C ASP A 171 14.12 -20.32 -6.31
N VAL A 172 13.07 -19.49 -6.31
CA VAL A 172 13.01 -18.20 -5.63
C VAL A 172 11.75 -18.18 -4.78
N ILE A 173 11.90 -18.25 -3.46
CA ILE A 173 10.78 -18.24 -2.51
C ILE A 173 10.56 -16.82 -2.01
N HIS A 174 9.36 -16.28 -2.25
CA HIS A 174 8.94 -14.99 -1.72
C HIS A 174 7.80 -15.17 -0.71
N LYS A 175 7.89 -14.48 0.43
CA LYS A 175 6.86 -14.45 1.47
C LYS A 175 6.61 -13.01 1.92
N ALA A 176 5.36 -12.60 1.92
CA ALA A 176 4.93 -11.27 2.29
C ALA A 176 3.64 -11.32 3.09
N VAL A 177 3.49 -10.40 4.04
CA VAL A 177 2.26 -10.19 4.80
C VAL A 177 1.97 -8.71 4.84
N VAL A 178 0.72 -8.34 4.53
CA VAL A 178 0.20 -6.99 4.68
C VAL A 178 -1.00 -7.09 5.62
N ASP A 179 -1.02 -6.31 6.70
CA ASP A 179 -2.11 -6.24 7.67
C ASP A 179 -2.53 -4.78 7.78
N VAL A 180 -3.74 -4.49 7.29
CA VAL A 180 -4.34 -3.15 7.31
C VAL A 180 -5.47 -3.16 8.31
N ASN A 181 -5.29 -2.38 9.37
CA ASN A 181 -6.22 -2.22 10.47
C ASN A 181 -6.22 -0.76 10.96
N GLU A 182 -7.04 -0.50 11.98
CA GLU A 182 -7.28 0.83 12.53
C GLU A 182 -6.00 1.46 13.06
N GLU A 183 -5.09 0.71 13.69
CA GLU A 183 -3.84 1.30 14.23
C GLU A 183 -3.00 1.94 13.10
N GLY A 184 -2.98 1.32 11.91
CA GLY A 184 -2.29 1.84 10.73
C GLY A 184 -2.99 3.04 10.08
N CYS A 185 -4.31 3.09 10.14
CA CYS A 185 -5.13 4.16 9.57
C CYS A 185 -5.25 5.38 10.52
N GLU A 186 -5.35 5.12 11.81
CA GLU A 186 -5.38 6.08 12.92
C GLU A 186 -4.08 6.90 12.97
N ALA A 187 -2.94 6.22 12.79
CA ALA A 187 -1.62 6.83 12.62
C ALA A 187 -1.57 7.91 11.51
N ALA A 188 -2.30 7.72 10.41
CA ALA A 188 -2.38 8.68 9.31
C ALA A 188 -3.17 9.93 9.74
N ALA A 189 -4.39 9.74 10.24
CA ALA A 189 -5.27 10.81 10.70
C ALA A 189 -4.67 11.66 11.84
N ALA A 190 -3.90 11.04 12.74
CA ALA A 190 -3.21 11.72 13.84
C ALA A 190 -2.28 12.83 13.35
N THR A 191 -1.49 12.49 12.33
CA THR A 191 -0.43 13.35 11.80
C THR A 191 -1.04 14.61 11.18
N GLU A 192 -2.26 14.51 10.66
CA GLU A 192 -3.01 15.60 10.02
C GLU A 192 -3.58 16.58 11.04
N SER A 193 -4.08 16.10 12.18
CA SER A 193 -4.64 16.96 13.24
C SER A 193 -3.64 17.95 13.85
N VAL A 194 -2.34 17.72 13.65
CA VAL A 194 -1.27 18.59 14.15
C VAL A 194 -0.95 19.75 13.19
N ASP A 195 -1.26 19.59 11.90
CA ASP A 195 -0.93 20.58 10.85
C ASP A 195 -2.10 21.52 10.50
N ASP A 196 -3.32 21.29 11.03
CA ASP A 196 -4.51 22.12 10.78
C ASP A 196 -4.74 23.20 11.85
N MET A 197 -3.93 24.27 11.80
CA MET A 197 -4.27 25.57 12.40
C MET A 197 -4.28 26.64 11.31
N GLY A 198 -5.30 26.62 10.45
CA GLY A 198 -5.51 27.60 9.37
C GLY A 198 -6.92 28.21 9.37
N SER A 199 -6.99 29.53 9.45
CA SER A 199 -8.18 30.37 9.64
C SER A 199 -9.27 30.31 8.55
N SER A 200 -10.53 30.49 8.99
CA SER A 200 -11.72 30.64 8.15
C SER A 200 -11.64 31.81 7.16
N LEU A 201 -11.85 31.51 5.88
CA LEU A 201 -12.27 32.46 4.86
C LEU A 201 -13.41 31.83 4.05
N ASP A 202 -14.44 32.63 3.76
CA ASP A 202 -15.63 32.27 3.00
C ASP A 202 -15.28 31.85 1.55
N TYR A 203 -14.91 30.59 1.37
CA TYR A 203 -14.84 29.93 0.07
C TYR A 203 -16.04 28.99 -0.08
N GLU A 204 -16.50 28.79 -1.32
CA GLU A 204 -17.48 27.75 -1.66
C GLU A 204 -17.07 26.45 -0.95
N LYS A 205 -18.01 25.86 -0.19
CA LYS A 205 -17.73 24.68 0.62
C LYS A 205 -17.11 23.61 -0.30
N PRO A 206 -15.87 23.16 -0.04
CA PRO A 206 -15.18 22.27 -0.96
C PRO A 206 -16.03 21.02 -1.19
N LYS A 207 -16.11 20.60 -2.45
CA LYS A 207 -16.93 19.46 -2.84
C LYS A 207 -16.47 18.23 -2.06
N GLN A 208 -17.37 17.67 -1.25
CA GLN A 208 -17.06 16.47 -0.48
C GLN A 208 -16.91 15.27 -1.41
N VAL A 209 -16.01 14.36 -1.05
CA VAL A 209 -15.73 13.13 -1.81
C VAL A 209 -16.16 11.92 -0.98
N ASP A 210 -16.80 10.95 -1.62
CA ASP A 210 -17.03 9.62 -1.05
C ASP A 210 -15.93 8.66 -1.48
N PHE A 211 -15.37 7.91 -0.55
CA PHE A 211 -14.42 6.83 -0.80
C PHE A 211 -14.88 5.57 -0.09
N ILE A 212 -15.56 4.70 -0.84
CA ILE A 212 -16.21 3.48 -0.34
C ILE A 212 -15.58 2.30 -1.08
N ALA A 213 -14.60 1.65 -0.45
CA ALA A 213 -13.87 0.53 -1.03
C ALA A 213 -14.62 -0.81 -0.83
N ASP A 214 -15.87 -0.88 -1.30
CA ASP A 214 -16.80 -2.00 -1.14
C ASP A 214 -16.74 -3.06 -2.26
N HIS A 215 -15.66 -3.03 -3.06
CA HIS A 215 -15.40 -3.97 -4.15
C HIS A 215 -13.89 -3.99 -4.45
N GLN A 216 -13.46 -4.68 -5.51
CA GLN A 216 -12.05 -4.96 -5.72
C GLN A 216 -11.22 -3.71 -5.99
N PHE A 217 -10.09 -3.59 -5.31
CA PHE A 217 -9.16 -2.48 -5.46
C PHE A 217 -7.71 -2.97 -5.48
N ALA A 218 -6.82 -2.17 -6.07
CA ALA A 218 -5.39 -2.35 -5.97
C ALA A 218 -4.83 -1.48 -4.85
N PHE A 219 -3.69 -1.88 -4.27
CA PHE A 219 -2.96 -1.05 -3.33
C PHE A 219 -1.46 -1.14 -3.56
N PHE A 220 -0.77 -0.08 -3.17
CA PHE A 220 0.68 0.03 -3.18
C PHE A 220 1.16 0.59 -1.86
N ILE A 221 2.29 0.10 -1.35
CA ILE A 221 3.03 0.76 -0.27
C ILE A 221 4.28 1.34 -0.90
N ILE A 222 4.42 2.66 -0.81
CA ILE A 222 5.51 3.41 -1.43
C ILE A 222 6.41 4.04 -0.38
N GLU A 223 7.71 4.07 -0.63
CA GLU A 223 8.64 4.94 0.08
C GLU A 223 8.69 6.29 -0.65
N GLU A 224 8.28 7.36 0.03
CA GLU A 224 7.97 8.65 -0.60
C GLU A 224 9.21 9.40 -1.12
N THR A 225 10.39 9.15 -0.54
CA THR A 225 11.62 9.88 -0.89
C THR A 225 12.19 9.40 -2.22
N SER A 226 12.27 8.08 -2.40
CA SER A 226 12.79 7.43 -3.61
C SER A 226 11.69 7.17 -4.65
N GLY A 227 10.42 7.14 -4.23
CA GLY A 227 9.30 6.66 -5.05
C GLY A 227 9.29 5.15 -5.22
N SER A 228 10.07 4.40 -4.45
CA SER A 228 10.14 2.94 -4.58
C SER A 228 8.83 2.29 -4.11
N VAL A 229 8.31 1.34 -4.90
CA VAL A 229 7.22 0.47 -4.48
C VAL A 229 7.79 -0.63 -3.60
N VAL A 230 7.36 -0.69 -2.35
CA VAL A 230 7.76 -1.70 -1.35
C VAL A 230 6.82 -2.90 -1.39
N PHE A 231 5.52 -2.64 -1.52
CA PHE A 231 4.50 -3.67 -1.72
C PHE A 231 3.54 -3.25 -2.82
N ALA A 232 3.05 -4.23 -3.57
CA ALA A 232 1.96 -4.09 -4.51
C ALA A 232 1.03 -5.29 -4.36
N GLY A 233 -0.27 -5.06 -4.43
CA GLY A 233 -1.25 -6.12 -4.35
C GLY A 233 -2.64 -5.64 -4.73
N HIS A 234 -3.61 -6.55 -4.66
CA HIS A 234 -5.02 -6.23 -4.84
C HIS A 234 -5.86 -7.02 -3.85
N VAL A 235 -6.97 -6.42 -3.42
CA VAL A 235 -7.95 -7.06 -2.54
C VAL A 235 -9.12 -7.51 -3.38
N LEU A 236 -9.30 -8.83 -3.52
CA LEU A 236 -10.46 -9.42 -4.21
C LEU A 236 -11.58 -9.80 -3.23
N ASP A 237 -11.17 -10.17 -2.01
CA ASP A 237 -12.01 -10.55 -0.89
C ASP A 237 -11.25 -10.24 0.41
N PRO A 238 -11.65 -9.21 1.19
CA PRO A 238 -10.95 -8.82 2.42
C PRO A 238 -11.15 -9.80 3.58
N SER A 239 -12.07 -10.77 3.47
CA SER A 239 -12.30 -11.78 4.51
C SER A 239 -11.29 -12.93 4.48
N ARG A 240 -10.40 -12.96 3.48
CA ARG A 240 -9.44 -14.04 3.24
C ARG A 240 -8.03 -13.59 3.62
N GLU A 241 -7.32 -14.46 4.33
CA GLU A 241 -5.88 -14.30 4.64
C GLU A 241 -4.97 -14.89 3.56
#